data_AF-A0A6N6Q707-F1
#
_entry.id   AF-A0A6N6Q707-F1
#
_cell.length_a   1.000
_cell.length_b   1.000
_cell.length_c   1.000
_cell.angle_alpha   90.00
_cell.angle_beta   90.00
_cell.angle_gamma   90.00
#
_symmetry.space_group_name_H-M   'P 1'
#
loop_
_entity.id
_entity.type
_entity.pdbx_description
1 polymer ?
#
loop_
_entity_poly.entity_id
_entity_poly.type
_entity_poly.pdbx_seq_one_letter_code
_entity_poly.pdbx_strand_id
1 'polypeptide(L)'
;MNPIIKDTPEEGGLPGSTQATERKTPFASRIWIPLSIGGGSLGLFVLTLVFGEIHSIHFLAWPALAGVGATLLYFLVQCVARGLERQWKKALFAFLRLAGFGCMAFLTLASVTVLSFIGQSEDHFADNLTIPKGIDIAEPDPMAIGAVEGKAAGGNDELQAAVRAALAVPGGDVAEFTPHMPSLRRAATDHAKAFRDYIEASPDWHVFIEQGNRFAARRWSYGGEPRDTLHGYISEFGGDAGFQTRCLLCLDLKQWSRYSVQHVEDGPKPVVPKLSRGNNLHESRVMIECGGIWVELFEQSGTPERRVTKATVIAVEKEFSEFERDPEAALAGARARSRALAGRLAGTDGHPFRLVAGMQPGIYGVVYSLNPGEPGSVYLKASEVTKGTRLSPDRLEGASKTRMTWSTQSAERFGAKAGFTIYEGDWGKPYAARFEVWFKPDSGKADRKLAERIFKIEGWQR
;
A
#
# COMPACT_ATOMS: atom_id res chain seq x y z
N MET A 1 -7.81 -81.94 -4.16
CA MET A 1 -9.14 -82.59 -4.19
C MET A 1 -9.06 -83.90 -3.44
N ASN A 2 -9.55 -83.91 -2.19
CA ASN A 2 -10.00 -85.08 -1.40
C ASN A 2 -10.49 -84.56 -0.03
N PRO A 3 -11.39 -85.27 0.67
CA PRO A 3 -12.68 -84.69 1.00
C PRO A 3 -12.98 -84.55 2.51
N ILE A 4 -14.10 -83.84 2.72
CA ILE A 4 -14.94 -83.69 3.92
C ILE A 4 -15.34 -85.04 4.52
N ILE A 5 -15.22 -85.24 5.85
CA ILE A 5 -16.15 -85.90 6.82
C ILE A 5 -15.68 -85.45 8.23
N LYS A 6 -16.40 -84.62 9.00
CA LYS A 6 -17.57 -84.84 9.89
C LYS A 6 -17.24 -85.42 11.29
N ASP A 7 -17.90 -84.81 12.28
CA ASP A 7 -18.34 -85.34 13.60
C ASP A 7 -17.63 -84.88 14.89
N THR A 8 -18.36 -84.01 15.61
CA THR A 8 -18.49 -83.84 17.09
C THR A 8 -19.00 -85.13 17.78
N PRO A 9 -19.09 -85.31 19.13
CA PRO A 9 -19.18 -84.33 20.25
C PRO A 9 -18.49 -84.76 21.59
N GLU A 10 -18.88 -84.06 22.69
CA GLU A 10 -18.82 -84.41 24.14
C GLU A 10 -17.55 -84.03 24.91
N GLU A 11 -17.59 -82.99 25.75
CA GLU A 11 -18.10 -82.91 27.15
C GLU A 11 -17.01 -83.25 28.19
N GLY A 12 -16.85 -82.35 29.16
CA GLY A 12 -16.32 -82.68 30.49
C GLY A 12 -15.13 -81.83 30.98
N GLY A 13 -15.40 -80.94 31.96
CA GLY A 13 -14.42 -80.64 33.02
C GLY A 13 -13.86 -79.21 33.10
N LEU A 14 -14.55 -78.35 33.86
CA LEU A 14 -13.92 -77.32 34.72
C LEU A 14 -13.20 -78.02 35.92
N PRO A 15 -12.34 -77.37 36.74
CA PRO A 15 -11.99 -75.94 36.84
C PRO A 15 -10.48 -75.64 37.01
N GLY A 16 -10.08 -74.36 36.89
CA GLY A 16 -8.71 -73.93 37.20
C GLY A 16 -8.55 -72.42 37.23
N SER A 17 -9.07 -71.78 38.28
CA SER A 17 -8.96 -70.35 38.54
C SER A 17 -7.50 -69.90 38.69
N THR A 18 -7.00 -69.12 37.74
CA THR A 18 -5.75 -68.37 37.89
C THR A 18 -6.10 -66.89 38.02
N GLN A 19 -6.00 -66.35 39.23
CA GLN A 19 -6.20 -64.92 39.50
C GLN A 19 -5.11 -64.12 38.76
N ALA A 20 -5.50 -63.48 37.66
CA ALA A 20 -4.69 -62.46 37.01
C ALA A 20 -4.64 -61.23 37.91
N THR A 21 -3.50 -61.00 38.54
CA THR A 21 -3.20 -59.76 39.26
C THR A 21 -3.19 -58.61 38.26
N GLU A 22 -4.25 -57.82 38.29
CA GLU A 22 -4.42 -56.62 37.48
C GLU A 22 -3.32 -55.61 37.86
N ARG A 23 -2.20 -55.62 37.11
CA ARG A 23 -1.15 -54.60 37.23
C ARG A 23 -1.77 -53.25 36.85
N LYS A 24 -2.21 -52.50 37.86
CA LYS A 24 -2.47 -51.06 37.77
C LYS A 24 -1.14 -50.38 37.42
N THR A 25 -0.83 -50.30 36.14
CA THR A 25 0.26 -49.46 35.66
C THR A 25 -0.06 -48.03 36.07
N PRO A 26 0.88 -47.29 36.71
CA PRO A 26 0.62 -45.91 37.14
C PRO A 26 0.46 -45.04 35.89
N PHE A 27 -0.78 -44.83 35.48
CA PHE A 27 -1.20 -44.02 34.33
C PHE A 27 -0.72 -42.55 34.43
N ALA A 28 -0.24 -42.13 35.61
CA ALA A 28 0.26 -40.79 35.88
C ALA A 28 1.61 -40.47 35.19
N SER A 29 2.44 -41.45 34.82
CA SER A 29 3.82 -41.16 34.37
C SER A 29 3.94 -40.63 32.93
N ARG A 30 2.91 -40.80 32.08
CA ARG A 30 2.97 -40.41 30.65
C ARG A 30 2.22 -39.12 30.29
N ILE A 31 1.62 -38.46 31.28
CA ILE A 31 0.79 -37.26 31.08
C ILE A 31 1.61 -36.04 30.64
N TRP A 32 2.90 -35.99 30.98
CA TRP A 32 3.77 -34.85 30.70
C TRP A 32 4.32 -34.83 29.27
N ILE A 33 4.39 -35.98 28.58
CA ILE A 33 5.03 -36.11 27.26
C ILE A 33 4.40 -35.16 26.22
N PRO A 34 3.08 -35.09 26.04
CA PRO A 34 2.47 -34.18 25.07
C PRO A 34 2.72 -32.71 25.41
N LEU A 35 2.76 -32.38 26.70
CA LEU A 35 2.97 -31.01 27.17
C LEU A 35 4.41 -30.56 26.94
N SER A 36 5.38 -31.46 27.15
CA SER A 36 6.79 -31.22 26.82
C SER A 36 7.02 -31.09 25.31
N ILE A 37 6.38 -31.93 24.49
CA ILE A 37 6.46 -31.84 23.02
C ILE A 37 5.86 -30.53 22.54
N GLY A 38 4.66 -30.18 23.00
CA GLY A 38 3.99 -28.93 22.62
C GLY A 38 4.78 -27.70 23.06
N GLY A 39 5.27 -27.68 24.30
CA GLY A 39 6.10 -26.60 24.82
C GLY A 39 7.42 -26.44 24.07
N GLY A 40 8.11 -27.56 23.79
CA GLY A 40 9.33 -27.55 22.98
C GLY A 40 9.09 -27.09 21.54
N SER A 41 7.97 -27.51 20.93
CA SER A 41 7.57 -27.07 19.59
C SER A 41 7.24 -25.58 19.56
N LEU A 42 6.53 -25.07 20.56
CA LEU A 42 6.24 -23.64 20.69
C LEU A 42 7.53 -22.83 20.86
N GLY A 43 8.46 -23.29 21.71
CA GLY A 43 9.77 -22.66 21.89
C GLY A 43 10.58 -22.65 20.60
N LEU A 44 10.63 -23.77 19.87
CA LEU A 44 11.32 -23.84 18.58
C LEU A 44 10.70 -22.89 17.55
N PHE A 45 9.36 -22.80 17.49
CA PHE A 45 8.66 -21.87 16.61
C PHE A 45 9.06 -20.42 16.92
N VAL A 46 9.05 -20.02 18.19
CA VAL A 46 9.51 -18.68 18.61
C VAL A 46 10.96 -18.44 18.21
N LEU A 47 11.86 -19.40 18.43
CA LEU A 47 13.26 -19.27 18.01
C LEU A 47 13.40 -19.05 16.51
N THR A 48 12.59 -19.73 15.68
CA THR A 48 12.62 -19.53 14.22
C THR A 48 12.10 -18.15 13.80
N LEU A 49 11.17 -17.57 14.56
CA LEU A 49 10.69 -16.20 14.30
C LEU A 49 11.73 -15.15 14.71
N VAL A 50 12.42 -15.36 15.84
CA VAL A 50 13.40 -14.40 16.38
C VAL A 50 14.74 -14.45 15.64
N PHE A 51 15.21 -15.65 15.27
CA PHE A 51 16.55 -15.84 14.69
C PHE A 51 16.55 -16.32 13.23
N GLY A 52 15.37 -16.42 12.61
CA GLY A 52 15.23 -16.98 11.27
C GLY A 52 16.07 -16.26 10.20
N GLU A 53 16.13 -14.93 10.27
CA GLU A 53 16.85 -14.11 9.29
C GLU A 53 18.38 -14.29 9.37
N ILE A 54 18.91 -14.61 10.55
CA ILE A 54 20.36 -14.74 10.76
C ILE A 54 20.88 -16.12 10.29
N HIS A 55 20.05 -17.16 10.38
CA HIS A 55 20.52 -18.54 10.23
C HIS A 55 19.77 -19.40 9.21
N SER A 56 18.88 -18.82 8.38
CA SER A 56 18.13 -19.56 7.35
C SER A 56 17.31 -20.75 7.90
N ILE A 57 16.92 -20.70 9.17
CA ILE A 57 16.19 -21.79 9.86
C ILE A 57 14.66 -21.71 9.68
N HIS A 58 14.15 -20.85 8.81
CA HIS A 58 12.71 -20.68 8.57
C HIS A 58 12.00 -21.98 8.17
N PHE A 59 12.71 -22.94 7.57
CA PHE A 59 12.14 -24.24 7.23
C PHE A 59 11.68 -25.06 8.47
N LEU A 60 12.20 -24.76 9.67
CA LEU A 60 11.81 -25.41 10.92
C LEU A 60 10.50 -24.84 11.51
N ALA A 61 10.03 -23.68 11.05
CA ALA A 61 8.81 -23.05 11.57
C ALA A 61 7.56 -23.91 11.32
N TRP A 62 7.45 -24.52 10.14
CA TRP A 62 6.31 -25.37 9.79
C TRP A 62 6.21 -26.65 10.63
N PRO A 63 7.29 -27.46 10.78
CA PRO A 63 7.29 -28.58 11.70
C PRO A 63 6.97 -28.19 13.16
N ALA A 64 7.52 -27.07 13.63
CA ALA A 64 7.28 -26.57 14.98
C ALA A 64 5.80 -26.21 15.20
N LEU A 65 5.19 -25.49 14.25
CA LEU A 65 3.77 -25.17 14.29
C LEU A 65 2.87 -26.42 14.22
N ALA A 66 3.24 -27.39 13.39
CA ALA A 66 2.56 -28.68 13.34
C ALA A 66 2.63 -29.44 14.69
N GLY A 67 3.75 -29.36 15.40
CA GLY A 67 3.90 -29.92 16.74
C GLY A 67 2.98 -29.28 17.79
N VAL A 68 2.81 -27.96 17.74
CA VAL A 68 1.83 -27.23 18.58
C VAL A 68 0.41 -27.67 18.25
N GLY A 69 0.06 -27.72 16.96
CA GLY A 69 -1.25 -28.16 16.47
C GLY A 69 -1.60 -29.59 16.88
N ALA A 70 -0.65 -30.53 16.75
CA ALA A 70 -0.81 -31.92 17.15
C ALA A 70 -1.05 -32.05 18.67
N THR A 71 -0.39 -31.23 19.48
CA THR A 71 -0.58 -31.22 20.94
C THR A 71 -1.97 -30.71 21.33
N LEU A 72 -2.44 -29.64 20.70
CA LEU A 72 -3.81 -29.12 20.91
C LEU A 72 -4.86 -30.16 20.50
N LEU A 73 -4.69 -30.79 19.33
CA LEU A 73 -5.58 -31.84 18.85
C LEU A 73 -5.59 -33.04 19.80
N TYR A 74 -4.44 -33.45 20.33
CA TYR A 74 -4.35 -34.53 21.31
C TYR A 74 -5.18 -34.21 22.58
N PHE A 75 -5.06 -33.00 23.13
CA PHE A 75 -5.86 -32.62 24.31
C PHE A 75 -7.35 -32.50 24.01
N LEU A 76 -7.72 -32.04 22.80
CA LEU A 76 -9.10 -32.01 22.35
C LEU A 76 -9.70 -33.43 22.27
N VAL A 77 -9.00 -34.36 21.62
CA VAL A 77 -9.42 -35.77 21.52
C VAL A 77 -9.56 -36.39 22.92
N GLN A 78 -8.62 -36.12 23.84
CA GLN A 78 -8.72 -36.59 25.23
C GLN A 78 -9.94 -36.01 25.95
N CYS A 79 -10.26 -34.74 25.72
CA CYS A 79 -11.43 -34.09 26.30
C CYS A 79 -12.73 -34.76 25.82
N VAL A 80 -12.86 -34.95 24.51
CA VAL A 80 -14.03 -35.58 23.87
C VAL A 80 -14.18 -37.04 24.32
N ALA A 81 -13.13 -37.86 24.19
CA ALA A 81 -13.17 -39.28 24.53
C ALA A 81 -13.59 -39.51 26.00
N ARG A 82 -12.99 -38.77 26.93
CA ARG A 82 -13.33 -38.88 28.36
C ARG A 82 -14.72 -38.35 28.69
N GLY A 83 -15.21 -37.38 27.94
CA GLY A 83 -16.59 -36.89 28.03
C GLY A 83 -17.59 -37.96 27.60
N LEU A 84 -17.33 -38.64 26.47
CA LEU A 84 -18.15 -39.74 25.97
C LEU A 84 -18.19 -40.93 26.95
N GLU A 85 -17.07 -41.23 27.62
CA GLU A 85 -16.99 -42.24 28.68
C GLU A 85 -17.65 -41.80 30.01
N ARG A 86 -18.28 -40.61 30.07
CA ARG A 86 -18.89 -40.02 31.28
C ARG A 86 -17.91 -39.83 32.44
N GLN A 87 -16.60 -39.76 32.15
CA GLN A 87 -15.55 -39.54 33.15
C GLN A 87 -15.31 -38.04 33.38
N TRP A 88 -16.34 -37.34 33.87
CA TRP A 88 -16.38 -35.87 33.93
C TRP A 88 -15.16 -35.20 34.57
N LYS A 89 -14.64 -35.74 35.68
CA LYS A 89 -13.44 -35.21 36.34
C LYS A 89 -12.20 -35.26 35.44
N LYS A 90 -12.03 -36.36 34.69
CA LYS A 90 -10.89 -36.56 33.79
C LYS A 90 -11.05 -35.76 32.49
N ALA A 91 -12.29 -35.56 32.04
CA ALA A 91 -12.63 -34.69 30.92
C ALA A 91 -12.33 -33.22 31.26
N LEU A 92 -12.76 -32.75 32.44
CA LEU A 92 -12.44 -31.42 32.95
C LEU A 92 -10.92 -31.18 33.03
N PHE A 93 -10.16 -32.17 33.52
CA PHE A 93 -8.69 -32.06 33.56
C PHE A 93 -8.04 -32.04 32.15
N ALA A 94 -8.64 -32.71 31.16
CA ALA A 94 -8.19 -32.61 29.77
C ALA A 94 -8.52 -31.23 29.18
N PHE A 95 -9.71 -30.70 29.47
CA PHE A 95 -10.13 -29.36 29.07
C PHE A 95 -9.21 -28.28 29.65
N LEU A 96 -8.91 -28.32 30.96
CA LEU A 96 -8.01 -27.35 31.60
C LEU A 96 -6.61 -27.36 30.98
N ARG A 97 -6.11 -28.53 30.55
CA ARG A 97 -4.82 -28.62 29.84
C ARG A 97 -4.89 -28.03 28.44
N LEU A 98 -5.96 -28.31 27.70
CA LEU A 98 -6.21 -27.70 26.39
C LEU A 98 -6.26 -26.18 26.50
N ALA A 99 -7.07 -25.65 27.43
CA ALA A 99 -7.22 -24.22 27.67
C ALA A 99 -5.91 -23.59 28.13
N GLY A 100 -5.18 -24.22 29.06
CA GLY A 100 -3.90 -23.73 29.57
C GLY A 100 -2.82 -23.66 28.48
N PHE A 101 -2.65 -24.74 27.70
CA PHE A 101 -1.68 -24.74 26.61
C PHE A 101 -2.09 -23.80 25.47
N GLY A 102 -3.38 -23.75 25.13
CA GLY A 102 -3.91 -22.82 24.14
C GLY A 102 -3.71 -21.35 24.53
N CYS A 103 -3.97 -20.99 25.78
CA CYS A 103 -3.73 -19.65 26.32
C CYS A 103 -2.23 -19.30 26.29
N MET A 104 -1.36 -20.22 26.70
CA MET A 104 0.09 -20.03 26.62
C MET A 104 0.56 -19.80 25.18
N ALA A 105 0.14 -20.64 24.23
CA ALA A 105 0.49 -20.48 22.82
C ALA A 105 -0.01 -19.14 22.26
N PHE A 106 -1.24 -18.74 22.60
CA PHE A 106 -1.80 -17.45 22.21
C PHE A 106 -1.00 -16.27 22.76
N LEU A 107 -0.70 -16.26 24.07
CA LEU A 107 0.07 -15.18 24.70
C LEU A 107 1.50 -15.10 24.16
N THR A 108 2.13 -16.23 23.88
CA THR A 108 3.46 -16.28 23.25
C THR A 108 3.42 -15.69 21.84
N LEU A 109 2.46 -16.09 21.01
CA LEU A 109 2.31 -15.56 19.64
C LEU A 109 1.98 -14.06 19.66
N ALA A 110 1.09 -13.63 20.56
CA ALA A 110 0.76 -12.21 20.74
C ALA A 110 1.99 -11.41 21.18
N SER A 111 2.77 -11.91 22.13
CA SER A 111 4.02 -11.28 22.58
C SER A 111 5.05 -11.18 21.47
N VAL A 112 5.28 -12.24 20.69
CA VAL A 112 6.20 -12.20 19.54
C VAL A 112 5.73 -11.21 18.49
N THR A 113 4.42 -11.15 18.23
CA THR A 113 3.83 -10.18 17.31
C THR A 113 4.10 -8.76 17.80
N VAL A 114 3.79 -8.46 19.06
CA VAL A 114 4.08 -7.14 19.67
C VAL A 114 5.58 -6.82 19.64
N LEU A 115 6.45 -7.79 19.96
CA LEU A 115 7.91 -7.59 19.93
C LEU A 115 8.44 -7.37 18.50
N SER A 116 7.85 -8.01 17.49
CA SER A 116 8.20 -7.78 16.08
C SER A 116 7.84 -6.36 15.62
N PHE A 117 6.87 -5.71 16.27
CA PHE A 117 6.60 -4.28 16.08
C PHE A 117 7.53 -3.35 16.87
N ILE A 118 8.27 -3.87 17.86
CA ILE A 118 9.15 -3.10 18.75
C ILE A 118 10.63 -3.18 18.30
N GLY A 119 11.00 -4.12 17.44
CA GLY A 119 12.38 -4.34 16.97
C GLY A 119 12.57 -4.13 15.47
N GLN A 120 12.15 -2.98 14.93
CA GLN A 120 12.51 -2.64 13.55
C GLN A 120 14.03 -2.44 13.41
N SER A 121 14.59 -2.88 12.28
CA SER A 121 16.03 -2.89 12.03
C SER A 121 16.58 -1.46 12.04
N GLU A 122 17.34 -1.09 13.07
CA GLU A 122 18.11 0.15 13.06
C GLU A 122 19.29 0.03 12.10
N ASP A 123 19.46 1.01 11.20
CA ASP A 123 20.62 1.07 10.30
C ASP A 123 21.81 1.79 10.95
N HIS A 124 21.60 2.44 12.10
CA HIS A 124 22.59 3.18 12.88
C HIS A 124 23.26 4.34 12.11
N PHE A 125 22.70 4.75 10.97
CA PHE A 125 23.27 5.79 10.11
C PHE A 125 23.40 7.12 10.85
N ALA A 126 22.39 7.46 11.65
CA ALA A 126 22.29 8.74 12.34
C ALA A 126 22.99 8.79 13.71
N ASP A 127 23.45 7.65 14.25
CA ASP A 127 23.95 7.53 15.63
C ASP A 127 25.11 8.48 15.98
N ASN A 128 25.93 8.79 14.97
CA ASN A 128 27.13 9.61 15.13
C ASN A 128 27.02 10.95 14.38
N LEU A 129 25.82 11.32 13.94
CA LEU A 129 25.57 12.61 13.30
C LEU A 129 25.18 13.63 14.37
N THR A 130 25.65 14.85 14.19
CA THR A 130 25.25 15.99 15.04
C THR A 130 24.69 17.08 14.15
N ILE A 131 23.60 17.68 14.60
CA ILE A 131 23.01 18.83 13.90
C ILE A 131 23.94 20.03 14.10
N PRO A 132 24.53 20.59 13.02
CA PRO A 132 25.44 21.73 13.15
C PRO A 132 24.73 22.94 13.75
N LYS A 133 25.43 23.68 14.60
CA LYS A 133 24.92 24.93 15.17
C LYS A 133 25.25 26.11 14.24
N GLY A 134 24.38 27.13 14.23
CA GLY A 134 24.62 28.38 13.49
C GLY A 134 24.30 28.33 12.00
N ILE A 135 23.58 27.32 11.53
CA ILE A 135 22.99 27.26 10.18
C ILE A 135 21.47 27.34 10.29
N ASP A 136 20.82 27.91 9.27
CA ASP A 136 19.36 27.92 9.18
C ASP A 136 18.85 26.52 8.81
N ILE A 137 18.05 25.92 9.69
CA ILE A 137 17.51 24.57 9.54
C ILE A 137 16.00 24.67 9.67
N ALA A 138 15.31 24.34 8.59
CA ALA A 138 13.86 24.27 8.58
C ALA A 138 13.36 22.93 9.14
N GLU A 139 12.16 22.93 9.69
CA GLU A 139 11.42 21.71 9.99
C GLU A 139 10.47 21.40 8.81
N PRO A 140 10.25 20.13 8.46
CA PRO A 140 9.16 19.77 7.55
C PRO A 140 7.82 20.22 8.13
N ASP A 141 6.96 20.79 7.28
CA ASP A 141 5.62 21.20 7.67
C ASP A 141 4.80 19.99 8.13
N PRO A 142 3.97 20.11 9.16
CA PRO A 142 3.15 19.00 9.61
C PRO A 142 2.17 18.60 8.50
N MET A 143 1.97 17.29 8.31
CA MET A 143 0.92 16.83 7.41
C MET A 143 -0.44 17.31 7.93
N ALA A 144 -1.23 17.95 7.08
CA ALA A 144 -2.63 18.25 7.38
C ALA A 144 -3.47 16.96 7.37
N ILE A 145 -3.30 16.10 8.39
CA ILE A 145 -4.00 14.81 8.49
C ILE A 145 -5.48 15.00 8.84
N GLY A 146 -5.88 16.11 9.46
CA GLY A 146 -7.26 16.31 9.92
C GLY A 146 -7.86 17.72 9.82
N ALA A 147 -7.15 18.72 9.27
CA ALA A 147 -7.62 20.13 9.31
C ALA A 147 -8.56 20.55 8.16
N VAL A 148 -8.96 19.63 7.28
CA VAL A 148 -9.86 19.91 6.14
C VAL A 148 -11.30 19.47 6.40
N GLU A 149 -11.64 19.01 7.61
CA GLU A 149 -13.04 18.79 8.00
C GLU A 149 -13.75 20.08 8.44
N GLY A 150 -13.04 21.20 8.62
CA GLY A 150 -13.60 22.41 9.26
C GLY A 150 -13.64 23.70 8.45
N LYS A 151 -12.93 23.82 7.34
CA LYS A 151 -13.04 24.98 6.44
C LYS A 151 -12.96 24.51 5.00
N ALA A 152 -14.10 24.60 4.31
CA ALA A 152 -14.20 24.47 2.86
C ALA A 152 -13.30 25.51 2.18
N ALA A 153 -12.02 25.19 2.05
CA ALA A 153 -11.17 25.85 1.07
C ALA A 153 -11.72 25.44 -0.31
N GLY A 154 -12.33 26.40 -0.99
CA GLY A 154 -13.07 26.22 -2.22
C GLY A 154 -12.32 25.39 -3.25
N GLY A 155 -12.88 24.24 -3.58
CA GLY A 155 -12.38 23.32 -4.58
C GLY A 155 -13.25 22.07 -4.55
N ASN A 156 -14.20 21.96 -5.48
CA ASN A 156 -14.99 20.76 -5.66
C ASN A 156 -14.23 19.87 -6.65
N ASP A 157 -13.62 18.79 -6.19
CA ASP A 157 -13.08 17.77 -7.09
C ASP A 157 -14.25 16.93 -7.61
N GLU A 158 -14.66 17.21 -8.84
CA GLU A 158 -15.86 16.59 -9.42
C GLU A 158 -15.73 15.06 -9.53
N LEU A 159 -14.52 14.54 -9.83
CA LEU A 159 -14.30 13.11 -9.88
C LEU A 159 -14.42 12.49 -8.49
N GLN A 160 -13.81 13.12 -7.47
CA GLN A 160 -13.96 12.67 -6.09
C GLN A 160 -15.43 12.64 -5.68
N ALA A 161 -16.17 13.71 -5.98
CA ALA A 161 -17.60 13.80 -5.69
C ALA A 161 -18.40 12.71 -6.42
N ALA A 162 -18.12 12.47 -7.70
CA ALA A 162 -18.78 11.42 -8.49
C ALA A 162 -18.51 10.01 -7.95
N VAL A 163 -17.26 9.72 -7.57
CA VAL A 163 -16.90 8.41 -6.97
C VAL A 163 -17.57 8.24 -5.60
N ARG A 164 -17.57 9.26 -4.74
CA ARG A 164 -18.26 9.20 -3.44
C ARG A 164 -19.76 9.00 -3.61
N ALA A 165 -20.39 9.70 -4.55
CA ALA A 165 -21.80 9.53 -4.87
C ALA A 165 -22.11 8.11 -5.37
N ALA A 166 -21.26 7.54 -6.22
CA ALA A 166 -21.40 6.17 -6.69
C ALA A 166 -21.27 5.14 -5.56
N LEU A 167 -20.37 5.36 -4.61
CA LEU A 167 -20.16 4.48 -3.45
C LEU A 167 -21.27 4.57 -2.40
N ALA A 168 -21.97 5.70 -2.31
CA ALA A 168 -23.10 5.89 -1.38
C ALA A 168 -24.33 5.05 -1.75
N VAL A 169 -24.44 4.59 -3.00
CA VAL A 169 -25.52 3.68 -3.44
C VAL A 169 -25.08 2.23 -3.19
N PRO A 170 -25.90 1.36 -2.59
CA PRO A 170 -25.59 -0.06 -2.45
C PRO A 170 -25.24 -0.69 -3.80
N GLY A 171 -24.13 -1.43 -3.85
CA GLY A 171 -23.65 -2.00 -5.10
C GLY A 171 -24.41 -3.25 -5.52
N GLY A 172 -24.48 -3.49 -6.84
CA GLY A 172 -25.02 -4.70 -7.44
C GLY A 172 -23.97 -5.69 -7.94
N ASP A 173 -24.44 -6.66 -8.74
CA ASP A 173 -23.62 -7.75 -9.29
C ASP A 173 -23.21 -7.55 -10.77
N VAL A 174 -23.72 -6.50 -11.42
CA VAL A 174 -23.48 -6.24 -12.85
C VAL A 174 -22.17 -5.47 -13.04
N ALA A 175 -21.08 -6.22 -13.21
CA ALA A 175 -19.72 -5.69 -13.37
C ALA A 175 -19.47 -4.93 -14.68
N GLU A 176 -20.38 -5.03 -15.65
CA GLU A 176 -20.26 -4.43 -16.97
C GLU A 176 -20.17 -2.91 -16.90
N PHE A 177 -19.30 -2.31 -17.72
CA PHE A 177 -19.21 -0.86 -17.90
C PHE A 177 -18.97 -0.52 -19.37
N THR A 178 -19.24 0.72 -19.76
CA THR A 178 -18.99 1.17 -21.14
C THR A 178 -17.71 1.99 -21.18
N PRO A 179 -16.64 1.56 -21.88
CA PRO A 179 -15.38 2.27 -21.97
C PRO A 179 -15.46 3.37 -23.04
N HIS A 180 -16.45 4.27 -22.96
CA HIS A 180 -16.69 5.29 -23.98
C HIS A 180 -16.17 6.66 -23.54
N MET A 181 -15.02 7.07 -24.06
CA MET A 181 -14.39 8.38 -23.81
C MET A 181 -13.93 9.04 -25.12
N PRO A 182 -14.86 9.28 -26.07
CA PRO A 182 -14.49 9.80 -27.38
C PRO A 182 -13.89 11.21 -27.30
N SER A 183 -14.22 12.01 -26.27
CA SER A 183 -13.66 13.35 -26.13
C SER A 183 -12.22 13.31 -25.63
N LEU A 184 -11.87 12.35 -24.77
CA LEU A 184 -10.47 12.12 -24.43
C LEU A 184 -9.66 11.69 -25.66
N ARG A 185 -10.24 10.83 -26.50
CA ARG A 185 -9.61 10.40 -27.76
C ARG A 185 -9.30 11.61 -28.66
N ARG A 186 -10.27 12.47 -28.98
CA ARG A 186 -9.98 13.62 -29.88
C ARG A 186 -9.13 14.69 -29.19
N ALA A 187 -9.24 14.89 -27.88
CA ALA A 187 -8.27 15.73 -27.16
C ALA A 187 -6.82 15.25 -27.37
N ALA A 188 -6.58 13.94 -27.29
CA ALA A 188 -5.26 13.34 -27.48
C ALA A 188 -4.79 13.34 -28.95
N THR A 189 -5.69 13.18 -29.94
CA THR A 189 -5.33 13.15 -31.37
C THR A 189 -5.35 14.53 -32.02
N ASP A 190 -6.47 15.24 -31.90
CA ASP A 190 -6.78 16.44 -32.69
C ASP A 190 -6.19 17.69 -32.02
N HIS A 191 -5.96 17.63 -30.69
CA HIS A 191 -5.41 18.71 -29.88
C HIS A 191 -4.18 18.28 -29.07
N ALA A 192 -3.39 17.32 -29.57
CA ALA A 192 -2.33 16.63 -28.84
C ALA A 192 -1.40 17.54 -28.01
N LYS A 193 -0.98 18.69 -28.56
CA LYS A 193 -0.12 19.65 -27.84
C LYS A 193 -0.87 20.33 -26.69
N ALA A 194 -2.04 20.90 -26.96
CA ALA A 194 -2.84 21.58 -25.95
C ALA A 194 -3.28 20.61 -24.83
N PHE A 195 -3.60 19.36 -25.19
CA PHE A 195 -3.90 18.29 -24.24
C PHE A 195 -2.72 18.00 -23.32
N ARG A 196 -1.51 17.80 -23.85
CA ARG A 196 -0.30 17.58 -23.02
C ARG A 196 -0.01 18.77 -22.11
N ASP A 197 -0.08 19.99 -22.66
CA ASP A 197 0.12 21.21 -21.88
C ASP A 197 -0.94 21.36 -20.77
N TYR A 198 -2.19 20.98 -21.03
CA TYR A 198 -3.29 20.99 -20.06
C TYR A 198 -3.05 19.99 -18.93
N ILE A 199 -2.69 18.75 -19.27
CA ILE A 199 -2.40 17.70 -18.28
C ILE A 199 -1.23 18.11 -17.37
N GLU A 200 -0.17 18.72 -17.92
CA GLU A 200 0.97 19.22 -17.14
C GLU A 200 0.64 20.48 -16.30
N ALA A 201 -0.31 21.30 -16.75
CA ALA A 201 -0.76 22.48 -16.04
C ALA A 201 -1.80 22.18 -14.96
N SER A 202 -2.55 21.10 -15.10
CA SER A 202 -3.69 20.84 -14.23
C SER A 202 -3.24 20.29 -12.87
N PRO A 203 -3.66 20.91 -11.74
CA PRO A 203 -3.38 20.34 -10.42
C PRO A 203 -4.13 19.02 -10.17
N ASP A 204 -5.06 18.68 -11.05
CA ASP A 204 -5.86 17.45 -11.00
C ASP A 204 -5.07 16.21 -11.44
N TRP A 205 -3.97 16.42 -12.18
CA TRP A 205 -3.12 15.37 -12.72
C TRP A 205 -1.71 15.48 -12.12
N HIS A 206 -1.11 14.34 -11.77
CA HIS A 206 0.31 14.24 -11.45
C HIS A 206 1.03 13.61 -12.62
N VAL A 207 1.86 14.40 -13.30
CA VAL A 207 2.62 13.94 -14.45
C VAL A 207 4.03 13.52 -14.02
N PHE A 208 4.37 12.26 -14.24
CA PHE A 208 5.65 11.68 -13.83
C PHE A 208 6.26 10.83 -14.95
N ILE A 209 7.55 10.52 -14.82
CA ILE A 209 8.31 9.73 -15.78
C ILE A 209 8.77 8.45 -15.09
N GLU A 210 8.38 7.31 -15.65
CA GLU A 210 8.79 5.99 -15.16
C GLU A 210 9.37 5.20 -16.34
N GLN A 211 10.61 4.71 -16.18
CA GLN A 211 11.33 3.96 -17.23
C GLN A 211 11.36 4.69 -18.59
N GLY A 212 11.48 6.02 -18.56
CA GLY A 212 11.52 6.87 -19.75
C GLY A 212 10.16 7.18 -20.39
N ASN A 213 9.05 6.70 -19.83
CA ASN A 213 7.70 6.93 -20.36
C ASN A 213 6.92 7.90 -19.47
N ARG A 214 6.09 8.75 -20.08
CA ARG A 214 5.26 9.73 -19.38
C ARG A 214 3.91 9.15 -19.01
N PHE A 215 3.53 9.39 -17.77
CA PHE A 215 2.25 9.00 -17.21
C PHE A 215 1.61 10.20 -16.51
N ALA A 216 0.28 10.22 -16.46
CA ALA A 216 -0.47 11.19 -15.68
C ALA A 216 -1.46 10.45 -14.77
N ALA A 217 -1.21 10.47 -13.47
CA ALA A 217 -2.13 9.91 -12.48
C ALA A 217 -3.15 10.97 -12.07
N ARG A 218 -4.44 10.63 -12.08
CA ARG A 218 -5.48 11.49 -11.54
C ARG A 218 -5.35 11.56 -10.01
N ARG A 219 -5.33 12.77 -9.46
CA ARG A 219 -5.27 13.04 -8.02
C ARG A 219 -6.64 13.30 -7.44
N TRP A 220 -6.78 13.16 -6.13
CA TRP A 220 -7.92 13.71 -5.42
C TRP A 220 -7.54 15.00 -4.71
N SER A 221 -8.41 16.00 -4.78
CA SER A 221 -8.27 17.23 -4.02
C SER A 221 -9.00 17.13 -2.68
N TYR A 222 -8.37 17.57 -1.61
CA TYR A 222 -8.99 17.69 -0.29
C TYR A 222 -8.81 19.13 0.18
N GLY A 223 -9.91 19.90 0.22
CA GLY A 223 -9.84 21.33 0.53
C GLY A 223 -9.10 22.14 -0.54
N GLY A 224 -9.22 21.72 -1.80
CA GLY A 224 -8.54 22.35 -2.91
C GLY A 224 -7.05 22.01 -3.02
N GLU A 225 -6.47 21.24 -2.11
CA GLU A 225 -5.10 20.73 -2.23
C GLU A 225 -5.06 19.31 -2.80
N PRO A 226 -4.33 19.06 -3.91
CA PRO A 226 -4.15 17.72 -4.40
C PRO A 226 -3.35 16.88 -3.40
N ARG A 227 -3.78 15.62 -3.23
CA ARG A 227 -3.03 14.60 -2.50
C ARG A 227 -2.28 13.72 -3.48
N ASP A 228 -0.97 13.58 -3.25
CA ASP A 228 -0.13 12.63 -3.96
C ASP A 228 -0.04 11.38 -3.11
N THR A 229 -0.66 10.33 -3.60
CA THR A 229 -0.61 9.00 -3.01
C THR A 229 0.33 8.13 -3.84
N LEU A 230 0.67 6.96 -3.29
CA LEU A 230 1.48 5.90 -3.90
C LEU A 230 1.09 5.69 -5.38
N HIS A 231 1.80 6.32 -6.32
CA HIS A 231 1.52 6.23 -7.76
C HIS A 231 0.06 6.47 -8.17
N GLY A 232 -0.64 7.38 -7.48
CA GLY A 232 -2.02 7.76 -7.79
C GLY A 232 -3.11 6.81 -7.29
N TYR A 233 -2.79 5.83 -6.45
CA TYR A 233 -3.81 5.02 -5.80
C TYR A 233 -4.58 5.83 -4.76
N ILE A 234 -5.89 5.89 -4.89
CA ILE A 234 -6.78 6.51 -3.90
C ILE A 234 -7.47 5.36 -3.16
N SER A 235 -7.46 5.40 -1.83
CA SER A 235 -8.08 4.37 -1.01
C SER A 235 -8.79 4.96 0.20
N GLU A 236 -9.93 4.36 0.54
CA GLU A 236 -10.65 4.58 1.79
C GLU A 236 -11.12 3.20 2.26
N PHE A 237 -10.46 2.66 3.29
CA PHE A 237 -10.79 1.34 3.85
C PHE A 237 -11.64 1.44 5.13
N GLY A 238 -12.07 2.65 5.51
CA GLY A 238 -12.97 2.89 6.64
C GLY A 238 -14.43 2.71 6.24
N GLY A 239 -15.22 2.08 7.12
CA GLY A 239 -16.66 1.89 6.93
C GLY A 239 -17.03 0.73 6.00
N ASP A 240 -18.33 0.61 5.68
CA ASP A 240 -18.90 -0.52 4.93
C ASP A 240 -18.57 -0.52 3.43
N ALA A 241 -17.98 0.57 2.92
CA ALA A 241 -17.73 0.80 1.49
C ALA A 241 -16.23 0.89 1.15
N GLY A 242 -15.41 0.05 1.79
CA GLY A 242 -13.98 -0.01 1.53
C GLY A 242 -13.64 -0.11 0.04
N PHE A 243 -12.78 0.79 -0.45
CA PHE A 243 -12.35 0.80 -1.85
C PHE A 243 -10.90 1.25 -2.03
N GLN A 244 -10.34 0.87 -3.18
CA GLN A 244 -9.13 1.46 -3.73
C GLN A 244 -9.31 1.63 -5.25
N THR A 245 -8.87 2.75 -5.80
CA THR A 245 -8.96 3.02 -7.23
C THR A 245 -7.75 3.77 -7.75
N ARG A 246 -7.55 3.73 -9.06
CA ARG A 246 -6.59 4.57 -9.75
C ARG A 246 -7.06 4.80 -11.19
N CYS A 247 -6.89 6.04 -11.65
CA CYS A 247 -7.00 6.43 -13.05
C CYS A 247 -5.66 6.96 -13.52
N LEU A 248 -5.09 6.34 -14.55
CA LEU A 248 -3.77 6.66 -15.07
C LEU A 248 -3.82 6.81 -16.60
N LEU A 249 -3.35 7.94 -17.11
CA LEU A 249 -3.14 8.14 -18.54
C LEU A 249 -1.69 7.76 -18.89
N CYS A 250 -1.53 6.85 -19.84
CA CYS A 250 -0.25 6.47 -20.41
C CYS A 250 -0.01 7.29 -21.68
N LEU A 251 0.66 8.44 -21.53
CA LEU A 251 0.78 9.47 -22.57
C LEU A 251 1.70 9.08 -23.74
N ASP A 252 2.48 8.02 -23.56
CA ASP A 252 3.43 7.50 -24.55
C ASP A 252 3.11 6.04 -24.98
N LEU A 253 1.85 5.60 -24.81
CA LEU A 253 1.37 4.26 -25.22
C LEU A 253 2.17 3.08 -24.62
N LYS A 254 2.67 3.26 -23.40
CA LYS A 254 3.32 2.19 -22.63
C LYS A 254 2.47 1.82 -21.43
N GLN A 255 2.40 0.53 -21.15
CA GLN A 255 1.83 0.04 -19.91
C GLN A 255 2.73 0.45 -18.74
N TRP A 256 2.16 0.99 -17.67
CA TRP A 256 2.93 1.38 -16.49
C TRP A 256 3.40 0.19 -15.66
N SER A 257 2.56 -0.83 -15.53
CA SER A 257 2.78 -1.91 -14.56
C SER A 257 3.12 -3.26 -15.18
N ARG A 258 3.78 -4.12 -14.40
CA ARG A 258 3.97 -5.54 -14.74
C ARG A 258 2.73 -6.41 -14.49
N TYR A 259 1.65 -5.84 -13.96
CA TYR A 259 0.45 -6.61 -13.65
C TYR A 259 -0.30 -7.00 -14.92
N SER A 260 -1.04 -8.10 -14.86
CA SER A 260 -1.94 -8.48 -15.95
C SER A 260 -3.07 -7.45 -16.06
N VAL A 261 -3.32 -6.97 -17.28
CA VAL A 261 -4.38 -6.00 -17.59
C VAL A 261 -5.26 -6.56 -18.68
N GLN A 262 -6.56 -6.28 -18.61
CA GLN A 262 -7.46 -6.50 -19.73
C GLN A 262 -7.40 -5.30 -20.66
N HIS A 263 -6.98 -5.52 -21.89
CA HIS A 263 -7.06 -4.49 -22.94
C HIS A 263 -8.47 -4.45 -23.51
N VAL A 264 -9.00 -3.23 -23.68
CA VAL A 264 -10.27 -2.98 -24.36
C VAL A 264 -10.11 -1.76 -25.26
N GLU A 265 -10.87 -1.74 -26.36
CA GLU A 265 -10.97 -0.56 -27.22
C GLU A 265 -11.98 0.42 -26.63
N ASP A 266 -11.72 1.73 -26.75
CA ASP A 266 -12.76 2.73 -26.48
C ASP A 266 -13.93 2.59 -27.47
N GLY A 267 -15.16 2.61 -26.95
CA GLY A 267 -16.35 2.50 -27.75
C GLY A 267 -17.65 2.40 -26.94
N PRO A 268 -18.81 2.52 -27.62
CA PRO A 268 -20.13 2.53 -26.98
C PRO A 268 -20.60 1.14 -26.56
N LYS A 269 -19.87 0.08 -26.90
CA LYS A 269 -20.22 -1.29 -26.55
C LYS A 269 -19.76 -1.56 -25.11
N PRO A 270 -20.65 -1.99 -24.21
CA PRO A 270 -20.24 -2.29 -22.87
C PRO A 270 -19.34 -3.54 -22.82
N VAL A 271 -18.52 -3.63 -21.79
CA VAL A 271 -17.54 -4.71 -21.59
C VAL A 271 -17.64 -5.24 -20.17
N VAL A 272 -17.45 -6.55 -20.02
CA VAL A 272 -17.34 -7.20 -18.70
C VAL A 272 -15.87 -7.27 -18.31
N PRO A 273 -15.44 -6.60 -17.22
CA PRO A 273 -14.06 -6.65 -16.77
C PRO A 273 -13.75 -8.01 -16.13
N LYS A 274 -12.53 -8.50 -16.35
CA LYS A 274 -12.00 -9.67 -15.64
C LYS A 274 -11.83 -9.32 -14.16
N LEU A 275 -12.55 -10.03 -13.31
CA LEU A 275 -12.50 -9.85 -11.87
C LEU A 275 -11.50 -10.82 -11.23
N SER A 276 -10.74 -10.33 -10.27
CA SER A 276 -9.90 -11.10 -9.35
C SER A 276 -10.21 -10.69 -7.90
N ARG A 277 -9.45 -11.22 -6.94
CA ARG A 277 -9.52 -10.82 -5.53
C ARG A 277 -8.20 -10.17 -5.12
N GLY A 278 -8.28 -8.99 -4.53
CA GLY A 278 -7.16 -8.28 -3.91
C GLY A 278 -7.65 -7.58 -2.64
N ASN A 279 -6.90 -7.68 -1.54
CA ASN A 279 -7.30 -7.15 -0.22
C ASN A 279 -8.71 -7.60 0.23
N ASN A 280 -9.11 -8.84 -0.09
CA ASN A 280 -10.46 -9.40 0.10
C ASN A 280 -11.60 -8.67 -0.67
N LEU A 281 -11.26 -7.68 -1.50
CA LEU A 281 -12.20 -6.94 -2.36
C LEU A 281 -12.23 -7.52 -3.77
N HIS A 282 -13.29 -7.22 -4.52
CA HIS A 282 -13.36 -7.52 -5.94
C HIS A 282 -12.45 -6.55 -6.69
N GLU A 283 -11.45 -7.07 -7.39
CA GLU A 283 -10.45 -6.30 -8.12
C GLU A 283 -10.68 -6.40 -9.62
N SER A 284 -10.47 -5.29 -10.33
CA SER A 284 -10.38 -5.24 -11.79
C SER A 284 -9.30 -4.26 -12.23
N ARG A 285 -8.63 -4.57 -13.33
CA ARG A 285 -7.65 -3.70 -13.98
C ARG A 285 -7.85 -3.72 -15.48
N VAL A 286 -8.29 -2.60 -16.03
CA VAL A 286 -8.62 -2.45 -17.45
C VAL A 286 -7.76 -1.36 -18.06
N MET A 287 -7.29 -1.59 -19.28
CA MET A 287 -6.57 -0.60 -20.06
C MET A 287 -7.35 -0.31 -21.34
N ILE A 288 -7.83 0.92 -21.45
CA ILE A 288 -8.69 1.39 -22.55
C ILE A 288 -7.82 2.14 -23.55
N GLU A 289 -7.85 1.74 -24.82
CA GLU A 289 -7.16 2.47 -25.88
C GLU A 289 -8.01 3.66 -26.38
N CYS A 290 -7.51 4.88 -26.18
CA CYS A 290 -8.19 6.13 -26.56
C CYS A 290 -7.38 6.91 -27.61
N GLY A 291 -7.03 6.27 -28.73
CA GLY A 291 -6.41 6.95 -29.89
C GLY A 291 -5.14 7.72 -29.56
N GLY A 292 -4.03 7.02 -29.30
CA GLY A 292 -2.73 7.65 -29.05
C GLY A 292 -2.37 7.78 -27.57
N ILE A 293 -3.29 7.44 -26.66
CA ILE A 293 -3.02 7.20 -25.24
C ILE A 293 -3.74 5.93 -24.75
N TRP A 294 -3.26 5.37 -23.64
CA TRP A 294 -4.01 4.37 -22.88
C TRP A 294 -4.53 4.94 -21.57
N VAL A 295 -5.71 4.51 -21.15
CA VAL A 295 -6.29 4.80 -19.83
C VAL A 295 -6.29 3.53 -19.00
N GLU A 296 -5.45 3.43 -17.99
CA GLU A 296 -5.53 2.36 -17.00
C GLU A 296 -6.52 2.75 -15.90
N LEU A 297 -7.54 1.92 -15.72
CA LEU A 297 -8.50 1.98 -14.64
C LEU A 297 -8.32 0.78 -13.73
N PHE A 298 -8.04 1.06 -12.46
CA PHE A 298 -7.97 0.07 -11.39
C PHE A 298 -9.09 0.31 -10.40
N GLU A 299 -9.76 -0.76 -9.97
CA GLU A 299 -10.76 -0.72 -8.91
C GLU A 299 -10.68 -1.98 -8.04
N GLN A 300 -10.56 -1.78 -6.74
CA GLN A 300 -10.92 -2.71 -5.69
C GLN A 300 -12.13 -2.15 -4.95
N SER A 301 -13.22 -2.91 -4.88
CA SER A 301 -14.43 -2.50 -4.14
C SER A 301 -15.19 -3.72 -3.64
N GLY A 302 -16.08 -3.50 -2.66
CA GLY A 302 -16.81 -4.58 -1.98
C GLY A 302 -17.78 -5.36 -2.89
N THR A 303 -18.21 -4.79 -4.02
CA THR A 303 -19.21 -5.40 -4.92
C THR A 303 -18.69 -5.54 -6.35
N PRO A 304 -19.19 -6.51 -7.14
CA PRO A 304 -18.76 -6.71 -8.53
C PRO A 304 -19.03 -5.53 -9.47
N GLU A 305 -20.07 -4.71 -9.25
CA GLU A 305 -20.62 -3.72 -10.18
C GLU A 305 -19.66 -2.73 -10.89
N ARG A 306 -18.44 -2.51 -10.36
CA ARG A 306 -17.46 -1.55 -10.90
C ARG A 306 -17.95 -0.10 -10.95
N ARG A 307 -18.69 0.31 -9.93
CA ARG A 307 -19.29 1.65 -9.84
C ARG A 307 -18.26 2.78 -9.82
N VAL A 308 -17.06 2.54 -9.26
CA VAL A 308 -15.98 3.53 -9.26
C VAL A 308 -15.41 3.70 -10.66
N THR A 309 -15.22 2.59 -11.39
CA THR A 309 -14.80 2.58 -12.80
C THR A 309 -15.82 3.34 -13.67
N LYS A 310 -17.12 3.05 -13.51
CA LYS A 310 -18.20 3.75 -14.22
C LYS A 310 -18.17 5.26 -13.97
N ALA A 311 -18.10 5.69 -12.71
CA ALA A 311 -18.01 7.10 -12.34
C ALA A 311 -16.76 7.77 -12.91
N THR A 312 -15.63 7.05 -12.92
CA THR A 312 -14.36 7.55 -13.44
C THR A 312 -14.43 7.77 -14.95
N VAL A 313 -14.97 6.82 -15.72
CA VAL A 313 -15.14 6.97 -17.17
C VAL A 313 -16.01 8.19 -17.50
N ILE A 314 -17.15 8.35 -16.80
CA ILE A 314 -18.07 9.48 -17.00
C ILE A 314 -17.37 10.81 -16.69
N ALA A 315 -16.64 10.89 -15.57
CA ALA A 315 -15.97 12.11 -15.16
C ALA A 315 -14.82 12.49 -16.11
N VAL A 316 -14.03 11.50 -16.56
CA VAL A 316 -12.96 11.72 -17.54
C VAL A 316 -13.55 12.19 -18.88
N GLU A 317 -14.58 11.51 -19.39
CA GLU A 317 -15.24 11.95 -20.62
C GLU A 317 -15.81 13.37 -20.49
N LYS A 318 -16.44 13.70 -19.34
CA LYS A 318 -16.93 15.04 -19.07
C LYS A 318 -15.80 16.09 -19.11
N GLU A 319 -14.71 15.86 -18.38
CA GLU A 319 -13.54 16.76 -18.34
C GLU A 319 -13.02 17.05 -19.76
N PHE A 320 -12.85 16.01 -20.59
CA PHE A 320 -12.32 16.21 -21.93
C PHE A 320 -13.35 16.73 -22.93
N SER A 321 -14.65 16.47 -22.73
CA SER A 321 -15.70 17.11 -23.52
C SER A 321 -15.76 18.63 -23.30
N GLU A 322 -15.43 19.09 -22.09
CA GLU A 322 -15.34 20.51 -21.77
C GLU A 322 -14.06 21.12 -22.33
N PHE A 323 -12.94 20.40 -22.22
CA PHE A 323 -11.67 20.78 -22.85
C PHE A 323 -11.82 20.99 -24.37
N GLU A 324 -12.53 20.11 -25.07
CA GLU A 324 -12.70 20.20 -26.52
C GLU A 324 -13.49 21.42 -27.00
N ARG A 325 -14.35 21.98 -26.16
CA ARG A 325 -15.13 23.18 -26.54
C ARG A 325 -14.21 24.37 -26.77
N ASP A 326 -13.15 24.49 -25.98
CA ASP A 326 -12.13 25.53 -26.07
C ASP A 326 -10.83 25.07 -25.38
N PRO A 327 -9.92 24.39 -26.11
CA PRO A 327 -8.67 23.88 -25.56
C PRO A 327 -7.75 24.97 -24.97
N GLU A 328 -7.78 26.18 -25.55
CA GLU A 328 -6.95 27.29 -25.10
C GLU A 328 -7.46 27.87 -23.77
N ALA A 329 -8.77 28.08 -23.66
CA ALA A 329 -9.39 28.51 -22.41
C ALA A 329 -9.23 27.45 -21.31
N ALA A 330 -9.37 26.16 -21.64
CA ALA A 330 -9.17 25.06 -20.70
C ALA A 330 -7.72 25.03 -20.16
N LEU A 331 -6.72 25.18 -21.03
CA LEU A 331 -5.31 25.31 -20.64
C LEU A 331 -5.06 26.55 -19.78
N ALA A 332 -5.60 27.70 -20.17
CA ALA A 332 -5.48 28.93 -19.38
C ALA A 332 -6.10 28.77 -17.98
N GLY A 333 -7.24 28.10 -17.89
CA GLY A 333 -7.90 27.74 -16.63
C GLY A 333 -7.04 26.81 -15.77
N ALA A 334 -6.47 25.76 -16.35
CA ALA A 334 -5.56 24.84 -15.64
C ALA A 334 -4.32 25.58 -15.08
N ARG A 335 -3.68 26.44 -15.90
CA ARG A 335 -2.56 27.29 -15.46
C ARG A 335 -2.94 28.24 -14.34
N ALA A 336 -4.14 28.85 -14.42
CA ALA A 336 -4.64 29.72 -13.35
C ALA A 336 -4.82 28.93 -12.03
N ARG A 337 -5.40 27.72 -12.08
CA ARG A 337 -5.51 26.85 -10.89
C ARG A 337 -4.15 26.45 -10.34
N SER A 338 -3.16 26.17 -11.20
CA SER A 338 -1.79 25.86 -10.77
C SER A 338 -1.07 27.05 -10.13
N ARG A 339 -1.26 28.28 -10.63
CA ARG A 339 -0.76 29.51 -9.99
C ARG A 339 -1.41 29.74 -8.62
N ALA A 340 -2.73 29.52 -8.52
CA ALA A 340 -3.43 29.60 -7.24
C ALA A 340 -2.93 28.54 -6.24
N LEU A 341 -2.64 27.32 -6.72
CA LEU A 341 -2.01 26.28 -5.91
C LEU A 341 -0.61 26.70 -5.44
N ALA A 342 0.24 27.26 -6.31
CA ALA A 342 1.54 27.79 -5.92
C ALA A 342 1.44 28.82 -4.79
N GLY A 343 0.46 29.73 -4.85
CA GLY A 343 0.24 30.72 -3.80
C GLY A 343 -0.06 30.08 -2.44
N ARG A 344 -0.87 29.01 -2.41
CA ARG A 344 -1.13 28.23 -1.19
C ARG A 344 0.08 27.44 -0.72
N LEU A 345 0.89 26.93 -1.65
CA LEU A 345 2.07 26.11 -1.37
C LEU A 345 3.34 26.90 -1.07
N ALA A 346 3.39 28.21 -1.28
CA ALA A 346 4.60 29.03 -1.10
C ALA A 346 5.07 29.15 0.37
N GLY A 347 4.24 28.78 1.34
CA GLY A 347 4.55 28.96 2.76
C GLY A 347 4.59 30.44 3.15
N THR A 348 4.98 30.73 4.39
CA THR A 348 5.08 32.11 4.92
C THR A 348 6.38 32.81 4.55
N ASP A 349 7.42 32.05 4.20
CA ASP A 349 8.75 32.55 3.86
C ASP A 349 8.97 32.71 2.34
N GLY A 350 8.01 32.29 1.52
CA GLY A 350 8.07 32.39 0.07
C GLY A 350 9.13 31.51 -0.58
N HIS A 351 9.65 30.50 0.13
CA HIS A 351 10.64 29.59 -0.45
C HIS A 351 10.04 28.80 -1.63
N PRO A 352 10.83 28.52 -2.69
CA PRO A 352 10.35 27.87 -3.91
C PRO A 352 9.97 26.40 -3.70
N PHE A 353 10.34 25.82 -2.56
CA PHE A 353 9.87 24.50 -2.14
C PHE A 353 9.90 24.37 -0.61
N ARG A 354 9.09 23.44 -0.10
CA ARG A 354 9.09 23.01 1.31
C ARG A 354 8.93 21.49 1.39
N LEU A 355 9.29 20.93 2.54
CA LEU A 355 8.98 19.55 2.86
C LEU A 355 7.75 19.49 3.76
N VAL A 356 6.95 18.45 3.59
CA VAL A 356 5.81 18.12 4.43
C VAL A 356 6.08 16.76 5.04
N ALA A 357 5.91 16.62 6.34
CA ALA A 357 6.06 15.34 7.03
C ALA A 357 5.07 14.29 6.49
N GLY A 358 5.48 13.04 6.44
CA GLY A 358 4.66 11.88 6.13
C GLY A 358 3.84 11.40 7.34
N MET A 359 3.11 10.29 7.18
CA MET A 359 2.40 9.62 8.27
C MET A 359 3.38 9.07 9.33
N GLN A 360 4.66 9.02 8.96
CA GLN A 360 5.69 8.19 9.53
C GLN A 360 7.05 8.89 9.30
N PRO A 361 7.96 8.94 10.30
CA PRO A 361 9.24 9.63 10.13
C PRO A 361 10.06 9.02 9.00
N GLY A 362 10.74 9.81 8.17
CA GLY A 362 11.43 9.30 6.97
C GLY A 362 10.57 9.25 5.71
N ILE A 363 9.23 9.30 5.83
CA ILE A 363 8.33 9.55 4.70
C ILE A 363 8.06 11.04 4.62
N TYR A 364 8.18 11.62 3.44
CA TYR A 364 8.01 13.06 3.22
C TYR A 364 7.23 13.34 1.93
N GLY A 365 6.59 14.50 1.88
CA GLY A 365 6.16 15.16 0.66
C GLY A 365 7.06 16.35 0.36
N VAL A 366 7.26 16.67 -0.91
CA VAL A 366 7.77 17.96 -1.36
C VAL A 366 6.63 18.75 -1.97
N VAL A 367 6.57 20.03 -1.64
CA VAL A 367 5.69 21.00 -2.28
C VAL A 367 6.54 21.99 -3.04
N TYR A 368 6.24 22.18 -4.32
CA TYR A 368 6.92 23.13 -5.21
C TYR A 368 6.03 24.35 -5.43
N SER A 369 6.63 25.54 -5.36
CA SER A 369 6.05 26.82 -5.77
C SER A 369 7.09 27.57 -6.58
N LEU A 370 7.28 27.14 -7.82
CA LEU A 370 8.36 27.62 -8.68
C LEU A 370 7.94 27.71 -10.14
N ASN A 371 8.76 28.36 -10.96
CA ASN A 371 8.65 28.35 -12.40
C ASN A 371 10.02 27.97 -12.99
N PRO A 372 10.12 26.84 -13.71
CA PRO A 372 11.40 26.41 -14.28
C PRO A 372 11.83 27.23 -15.50
N GLY A 373 10.93 28.04 -16.08
CA GLY A 373 11.21 28.95 -17.20
C GLY A 373 11.11 28.31 -18.60
N GLU A 374 11.12 26.98 -18.69
CA GLU A 374 11.00 26.20 -19.93
C GLU A 374 10.40 24.80 -19.62
N PRO A 375 9.92 24.04 -20.62
CA PRO A 375 9.38 22.70 -20.40
C PRO A 375 10.42 21.73 -19.83
N GLY A 376 10.02 20.89 -18.89
CA GLY A 376 10.90 19.88 -18.29
C GLY A 376 10.35 19.25 -17.02
N SER A 377 11.24 18.63 -16.25
CA SER A 377 10.90 18.00 -14.97
C SER A 377 11.73 18.60 -13.84
N VAL A 378 11.13 18.73 -12.66
CA VAL A 378 11.87 18.98 -11.42
C VAL A 378 12.01 17.70 -10.63
N TYR A 379 13.05 17.62 -9.80
CA TYR A 379 13.30 16.50 -8.91
C TYR A 379 14.18 16.94 -7.73
N LEU A 380 14.28 16.10 -6.71
CA LEU A 380 15.11 16.34 -5.53
C LEU A 380 16.42 15.56 -5.56
N LYS A 381 17.43 16.19 -4.97
CA LYS A 381 18.66 15.57 -4.50
C LYS A 381 18.80 15.90 -3.01
N ALA A 382 19.24 14.95 -2.20
CA ALA A 382 19.47 15.19 -0.78
C ALA A 382 20.83 14.68 -0.34
N SER A 383 21.42 15.34 0.66
CA SER A 383 22.68 14.94 1.27
C SER A 383 22.70 15.33 2.75
N GLU A 384 23.21 14.44 3.58
CA GLU A 384 23.49 14.72 4.98
C GLU A 384 24.54 15.85 5.09
N VAL A 385 24.33 16.82 5.99
CA VAL A 385 25.08 18.08 5.98
C VAL A 385 26.53 17.93 6.45
N THR A 386 26.82 17.08 7.42
CA THR A 386 28.15 17.00 8.05
C THR A 386 29.18 16.28 7.19
N LYS A 387 28.79 15.17 6.55
CA LYS A 387 29.66 14.31 5.72
C LYS A 387 29.39 14.46 4.23
N GLY A 388 28.27 15.09 3.84
CA GLY A 388 27.88 15.21 2.44
C GLY A 388 27.34 13.91 1.84
N THR A 389 27.03 12.91 2.66
CA THR A 389 26.57 11.59 2.21
C THR A 389 25.23 11.73 1.48
N ARG A 390 25.14 11.18 0.26
CA ARG A 390 23.92 11.18 -0.54
C ARG A 390 22.84 10.35 0.13
N LEU A 391 21.61 10.86 0.16
CA LEU A 391 20.46 10.17 0.75
C LEU A 391 19.56 9.62 -0.35
N SER A 392 19.31 8.32 -0.32
CA SER A 392 18.38 7.59 -1.18
C SER A 392 18.48 7.98 -2.66
N PRO A 393 19.69 8.06 -3.27
CA PRO A 393 19.92 8.81 -4.52
C PRO A 393 18.99 8.42 -5.67
N ASP A 394 18.88 7.11 -5.96
CA ASP A 394 18.07 6.64 -7.09
C ASP A 394 16.56 6.74 -6.80
N ARG A 395 16.16 6.46 -5.55
CA ARG A 395 14.74 6.44 -5.14
C ARG A 395 14.19 7.84 -4.96
N LEU A 396 14.97 8.75 -4.37
CA LEU A 396 14.58 10.14 -4.16
C LEU A 396 14.39 10.86 -5.48
N GLU A 397 15.34 10.73 -6.42
CA GLU A 397 15.19 11.34 -7.74
C GLU A 397 13.92 10.80 -8.40
N GLY A 398 13.77 9.47 -8.50
CA GLY A 398 12.61 8.87 -9.17
C GLY A 398 11.27 9.25 -8.54
N ALA A 399 11.17 9.19 -7.21
CA ALA A 399 9.91 9.44 -6.49
C ALA A 399 9.51 10.92 -6.47
N SER A 400 10.49 11.84 -6.41
CA SER A 400 10.23 13.28 -6.41
C SER A 400 10.12 13.89 -7.81
N LYS A 401 10.48 13.15 -8.86
CA LYS A 401 10.50 13.65 -10.23
C LYS A 401 9.08 13.89 -10.75
N THR A 402 8.78 15.15 -11.05
CA THR A 402 7.47 15.56 -11.54
C THR A 402 7.63 16.56 -12.69
N ARG A 403 6.76 16.46 -13.69
CA ARG A 403 6.67 17.48 -14.74
C ARG A 403 5.85 18.65 -14.23
N MET A 404 6.35 19.85 -14.47
CA MET A 404 5.70 21.08 -14.06
C MET A 404 5.38 21.94 -15.27
N THR A 405 4.22 22.58 -15.22
CA THR A 405 3.96 23.70 -16.12
C THR A 405 4.94 24.85 -15.86
N TRP A 406 5.03 25.76 -16.82
CA TRP A 406 6.10 26.75 -16.89
C TRP A 406 5.63 28.00 -17.63
N SER A 407 6.43 29.06 -17.52
CA SER A 407 6.19 30.33 -18.22
C SER A 407 7.50 31.05 -18.47
N THR A 408 7.57 31.84 -19.54
CA THR A 408 8.69 32.75 -19.78
C THR A 408 8.69 33.94 -18.81
N GLN A 409 7.57 34.21 -18.14
CA GLN A 409 7.46 35.25 -17.12
C GLN A 409 8.02 34.75 -15.79
N SER A 410 9.21 35.22 -15.41
CA SER A 410 9.93 34.76 -14.21
C SER A 410 9.22 35.01 -12.88
N ALA A 411 8.28 35.96 -12.84
CA ALA A 411 7.46 36.25 -11.67
C ALA A 411 6.36 35.21 -11.42
N GLU A 412 5.95 34.47 -12.45
CA GLU A 412 4.95 33.42 -12.29
C GLU A 412 5.50 32.24 -11.51
N ARG A 413 4.62 31.54 -10.80
CA ARG A 413 4.93 30.36 -10.00
C ARG A 413 3.82 29.32 -10.17
N PHE A 414 4.18 28.05 -10.19
CA PHE A 414 3.26 26.94 -10.39
C PHE A 414 3.40 25.92 -9.27
N GLY A 415 2.25 25.39 -8.84
CA GLY A 415 2.16 24.47 -7.73
C GLY A 415 2.29 23.03 -8.20
N ALA A 416 3.20 22.27 -7.58
CA ALA A 416 3.28 20.83 -7.75
C ALA A 416 3.66 20.15 -6.44
N LYS A 417 3.45 18.85 -6.36
CA LYS A 417 3.73 18.07 -5.16
C LYS A 417 4.16 16.65 -5.55
N ALA A 418 4.99 16.03 -4.72
CA ALA A 418 5.42 14.65 -4.89
C ALA A 418 5.76 14.02 -3.52
N GLY A 419 5.55 12.71 -3.38
CA GLY A 419 5.90 11.96 -2.16
C GLY A 419 7.20 11.17 -2.33
N PHE A 420 7.97 11.00 -1.26
CA PHE A 420 9.21 10.23 -1.25
C PHE A 420 9.53 9.68 0.14
N THR A 421 10.54 8.80 0.20
CA THR A 421 11.04 8.20 1.44
C THR A 421 12.56 8.33 1.49
N ILE A 422 13.09 8.70 2.65
CA ILE A 422 14.53 8.68 2.97
C ILE A 422 14.78 7.42 3.79
N TYR A 423 15.67 6.55 3.33
CA TYR A 423 15.92 5.25 3.96
C TYR A 423 17.12 5.25 4.91
N GLU A 424 17.90 6.33 4.94
CA GLU A 424 19.07 6.46 5.79
C GLU A 424 18.70 7.06 7.14
N GLY A 425 18.91 6.30 8.22
CA GLY A 425 18.63 6.69 9.59
C GLY A 425 17.41 6.01 10.19
N ASP A 426 17.20 6.28 11.48
CA ASP A 426 16.19 5.63 12.30
C ASP A 426 15.20 6.65 12.87
N TRP A 427 14.03 6.17 13.29
CA TRP A 427 13.08 7.03 13.99
C TRP A 427 13.66 7.53 15.31
N GLY A 428 13.34 8.78 15.65
CA GLY A 428 13.82 9.43 16.87
C GLY A 428 15.29 9.87 16.84
N LYS A 429 15.99 9.67 15.72
CA LYS A 429 17.39 10.09 15.53
C LYS A 429 17.50 11.16 14.42
N PRO A 430 17.02 12.40 14.65
CA PRO A 430 17.01 13.42 13.62
C PRO A 430 18.40 13.94 13.29
N TYR A 431 18.62 14.25 12.02
CA TYR A 431 19.85 14.86 11.50
C TYR A 431 19.55 15.95 10.47
N ALA A 432 20.56 16.77 10.15
CA ALA A 432 20.42 17.84 9.17
C ALA A 432 20.71 17.31 7.76
N ALA A 433 19.80 17.56 6.82
CA ALA A 433 19.96 17.21 5.42
C ALA A 433 19.72 18.42 4.51
N ARG A 434 20.64 18.65 3.57
CA ARG A 434 20.45 19.63 2.49
C ARG A 434 19.65 18.98 1.37
N PHE A 435 18.51 19.58 1.06
CA PHE A 435 17.70 19.25 -0.11
C PHE A 435 17.94 20.29 -1.20
N GLU A 436 18.09 19.80 -2.42
CA GLU A 436 18.31 20.61 -3.61
C GLU A 436 17.22 20.27 -4.63
N VAL A 437 16.56 21.30 -5.15
CA VAL A 437 15.63 21.17 -6.28
C VAL A 437 16.42 21.32 -7.56
N TRP A 438 16.39 20.29 -8.39
CA TRP A 438 17.04 20.26 -9.70
C TRP A 438 16.00 20.25 -10.80
N PHE A 439 16.37 20.81 -11.94
CA PHE A 439 15.54 20.88 -13.14
C PHE A 439 16.25 20.26 -14.33
N LYS A 440 15.54 19.37 -15.03
CA LYS A 440 15.96 18.73 -16.26
C LYS A 440 15.10 19.26 -17.42
N PRO A 441 15.65 20.12 -18.29
CA PRO A 441 14.92 20.68 -19.42
C PRO A 441 14.69 19.64 -20.52
N ASP A 442 13.55 19.74 -21.21
CA ASP A 442 13.27 18.91 -22.38
C ASP A 442 14.18 19.23 -23.58
N SER A 443 14.82 20.40 -23.56
CA SER A 443 15.77 20.84 -24.60
C SER A 443 17.08 20.05 -24.64
N GLY A 444 17.32 19.14 -23.69
CA GLY A 444 18.54 18.34 -23.61
C GLY A 444 19.75 19.10 -23.04
N LYS A 445 19.57 20.36 -22.61
CA LYS A 445 20.59 21.10 -21.86
C LYS A 445 20.86 20.41 -20.51
N ALA A 446 22.02 20.71 -19.93
CA ALA A 446 22.41 20.16 -18.63
C ALA A 446 21.41 20.53 -17.53
N ASP A 447 21.22 19.60 -16.60
CA ASP A 447 20.41 19.80 -15.41
C ASP A 447 20.95 20.99 -14.59
N ARG A 448 20.05 21.80 -14.03
CA ARG A 448 20.41 22.96 -13.21
C ARG A 448 19.71 22.95 -11.85
N LYS A 449 20.41 23.42 -10.83
CA LYS A 449 19.83 23.64 -9.50
C LYS A 449 18.94 24.89 -9.53
N LEU A 450 17.71 24.76 -9.05
CA LEU A 450 16.74 25.86 -8.93
C LEU A 450 16.70 26.45 -7.52
N ALA A 451 16.87 25.60 -6.51
CA ALA A 451 16.79 26.00 -5.11
C ALA A 451 17.48 24.98 -4.21
N GLU A 452 17.79 25.39 -2.98
CA GLU A 452 18.20 24.49 -1.91
C GLU A 452 17.72 24.98 -0.56
N ARG A 453 17.62 24.07 0.40
CA ARG A 453 17.28 24.35 1.78
C ARG A 453 17.72 23.20 2.67
N ILE A 454 18.10 23.50 3.92
CA ILE A 454 18.46 22.50 4.91
C ILE A 454 17.24 22.20 5.78
N PHE A 455 16.95 20.93 5.98
CA PHE A 455 15.88 20.45 6.83
C PHE A 455 16.43 19.53 7.93
N LYS A 456 15.77 19.56 9.08
CA LYS A 456 15.91 18.50 10.07
C LYS A 456 14.98 17.35 9.68
N ILE A 457 15.54 16.17 9.47
CA ILE A 457 14.80 14.99 9.03
C ILE A 457 15.20 13.76 9.83
N GLU A 458 14.43 12.70 9.67
CA GLU A 458 14.72 11.34 10.17
C GLU A 458 14.74 10.39 8.98
N GLY A 459 15.35 9.22 9.16
CA GLY A 459 15.28 8.12 8.21
C GLY A 459 14.05 7.24 8.44
N TRP A 460 13.64 6.50 7.41
CA TRP A 460 12.57 5.51 7.49
C TRP A 460 13.10 4.22 8.09
N GLN A 461 12.59 3.86 9.26
CA GLN A 461 12.91 2.61 9.93
C GLN A 461 12.20 1.44 9.25
N ARG A 462 12.96 0.40 8.90
CA ARG A 462 12.49 -0.74 8.08
C ARG A 462 11.89 -1.86 8.91
#